data_AF-A0A8J8JMZ2-F1
#
_entry.id   AF-A0A8J8JMZ2-F1
#
_cell.length_a   1.000
_cell.length_b   1.000
_cell.length_c   1.000
_cell.angle_alpha   90.00
_cell.angle_beta   90.00
_cell.angle_gamma   90.00
#
_symmetry.space_group_name_H-M   'P 1'
#
loop_
_entity.id
_entity.type
_entity.pdbx_description
1 polymer ?
#
loop_
_entity_poly.entity_id
_entity_poly.type
_entity_poly.pdbx_seq_one_letter_code
_entity_poly.pdbx_strand_id
1 'polypeptide(L)' 'MEAEFDGGLAWERLDGKRAYRIKKRVSGKGLTDEEQWDVTQERIVDAMIRLYSSIKPYVDKI' A
#
# COMPACT_ATOMS: atom_id res chain seq x y z
N MET A 1 7.18 -3.80 10.65
CA MET A 1 6.46 -3.85 9.34
C MET A 1 5.08 -3.22 9.43
N GLU A 2 4.07 -3.79 10.10
CA GLU A 2 2.74 -3.13 10.19
C GLU A 2 2.70 -1.91 11.13
N ALA A 3 3.36 -1.99 12.29
CA ALA A 3 3.38 -0.89 13.25
C ALA A 3 4.05 0.40 12.72
N GLU A 4 5.00 0.26 11.78
CA GLU A 4 5.68 1.42 11.17
C GLU A 4 4.98 1.96 9.92
N PHE A 5 4.11 1.15 9.31
CA PHE A 5 3.36 1.53 8.12
C PHE A 5 2.13 2.39 8.46
N ASP A 6 1.69 2.40 9.73
CA ASP A 6 0.64 3.26 10.27
C ASP A 6 -0.66 3.21 9.45
N GLY A 7 -1.11 1.98 9.16
CA GLY A 7 -2.38 1.72 8.51
C GLY A 7 -2.52 0.27 8.08
N GLY A 8 -3.63 -0.39 8.36
CA GLY A 8 -3.77 -1.83 8.08
C GLY A 8 -3.37 -2.22 6.65
N LEU A 9 -2.46 -3.19 6.54
CA LEU A 9 -2.09 -3.84 5.28
C LEU A 9 -2.93 -5.11 5.13
N ALA A 10 -3.56 -5.27 3.98
CA ALA A 10 -4.23 -6.51 3.67
C ALA A 10 -3.22 -7.52 3.13
N TRP A 11 -3.10 -8.64 3.81
CA TRP A 11 -2.32 -9.80 3.38
C TRP A 11 -3.25 -10.83 2.76
N GLU A 12 -3.01 -11.15 1.50
CA GLU A 12 -3.84 -12.07 0.73
C GLU A 12 -2.95 -13.17 0.17
N ARG A 13 -3.21 -14.42 0.55
CA ARG A 13 -2.60 -15.57 -0.10
C ARG A 13 -3.20 -15.73 -1.48
N LEU A 14 -2.36 -15.85 -2.51
CA LEU A 14 -2.83 -16.06 -3.87
C LEU A 14 -2.91 -17.57 -4.13
N ASP A 15 -4.07 -18.16 -3.84
CA ASP A 15 -4.29 -19.57 -4.11
C ASP A 15 -4.08 -19.88 -5.60
N GLY A 16 -3.37 -20.98 -5.88
CA GLY A 16 -2.89 -21.32 -7.23
C GLY A 16 -1.54 -20.71 -7.61
N LYS A 17 -0.94 -19.86 -6.78
CA LYS A 17 0.43 -19.35 -6.96
C LYS A 17 1.24 -19.52 -5.67
N ARG A 18 2.55 -19.75 -5.78
CA ARG A 18 3.46 -19.69 -4.61
C ARG A 18 3.79 -18.24 -4.27
N ALA A 19 2.78 -17.43 -4.00
CA ALA A 19 2.92 -16.00 -3.76
C ALA A 19 1.90 -15.47 -2.74
N TYR A 20 2.29 -14.43 -2.02
CA TYR A 20 1.42 -13.62 -1.18
C TYR A 20 1.35 -12.21 -1.74
N ARG A 21 0.18 -11.57 -1.64
CA ARG A 21 -0.05 -10.19 -2.02
C ARG A 21 -0.23 -9.36 -0.75
N ILE A 22 0.53 -8.28 -0.67
CA ILE A 22 0.40 -7.26 0.36
C ILE A 22 -0.18 -6.02 -0.33
N LYS A 23 -1.31 -5.49 0.15
CA LYS A 23 -1.96 -4.34 -0.47
C LYS A 23 -2.53 -3.38 0.57
N LYS A 24 -2.48 -2.08 0.25
CA LYS A 24 -3.27 -1.04 0.91
C LYS A 24 -4.35 -0.57 -0.06
N ARG A 25 -5.61 -0.58 0.38
CA ARG A 25 -6.70 0.02 -0.38
C ARG A 25 -6.92 1.44 0.13
N VAL A 26 -6.83 2.42 -0.77
CA VAL A 26 -7.27 3.80 -0.53
C VAL A 26 -8.74 3.88 -0.94
N SER A 27 -9.63 4.20 0.00
CA SER A 27 -11.08 4.29 -0.20
C SER A 27 -11.55 5.75 -0.12
N GLY A 28 -12.64 6.06 -0.81
CA GLY A 28 -13.38 7.31 -0.64
C GLY A 28 -13.67 8.07 -1.94
N LYS A 29 -12.79 7.94 -2.94
CA LYS A 29 -12.93 8.59 -4.25
C LYS A 29 -12.52 7.61 -5.35
N GLY A 30 -13.26 7.64 -6.46
CA GLY A 30 -13.16 6.66 -7.53
C GLY A 30 -12.88 7.28 -8.89
N LEU A 31 -12.99 6.46 -9.92
CA LEU A 31 -12.73 6.85 -11.32
C LEU A 31 -13.58 8.05 -11.75
N THR A 32 -14.79 8.19 -11.23
CA THR A 32 -15.74 9.27 -11.59
C THR A 32 -15.50 10.58 -10.84
N ASP A 33 -14.65 10.60 -9.81
CA ASP A 33 -14.34 11.80 -9.01
C ASP A 33 -13.11 12.54 -9.56
N GLU A 34 -13.13 12.95 -10.83
CA GLU A 34 -11.97 13.54 -11.54
C GLU A 34 -11.34 14.73 -10.79
N GLU A 35 -12.16 15.63 -10.24
CA GLU A 35 -11.71 16.79 -9.46
C GLU A 35 -10.93 16.42 -8.18
N GLN A 36 -10.98 15.15 -7.77
CA GLN A 36 -10.36 14.64 -6.55
C GLN A 36 -9.24 13.64 -6.85
N TRP A 37 -8.87 13.48 -8.13
CA TRP A 37 -7.80 12.57 -8.52
C TRP A 37 -6.48 12.96 -7.90
N ASP A 38 -6.12 14.24 -7.88
CA ASP A 38 -4.87 14.73 -7.29
C ASP A 38 -4.76 14.31 -5.81
N VAL A 39 -5.81 14.56 -5.02
CA VAL A 39 -5.86 14.17 -3.61
C VAL A 39 -5.79 12.65 -3.44
N THR A 40 -6.42 11.90 -4.34
CA THR A 40 -6.40 10.44 -4.30
C THR A 40 -5.01 9.90 -4.62
N GLN A 41 -4.35 10.48 -5.62
CA GLN A 41 -2.98 10.15 -6.02
C GLN A 41 -2.00 10.49 -4.91
N GLU A 42 -2.09 11.65 -4.27
CA GLU A 42 -1.28 12.02 -3.10
C GLU A 42 -1.39 10.98 -1.99
N ARG A 43 -2.61 10.56 -1.64
CA ARG A 43 -2.83 9.51 -0.64
C ARG A 43 -2.21 8.17 -1.01
N ILE A 44 -2.22 7.81 -2.31
CA ILE A 44 -1.58 6.58 -2.80
C ILE A 44 -0.06 6.72 -2.71
N VAL A 45 0.51 7.86 -3.13
CA VAL A 45 1.95 8.14 -3.07
C VAL A 45 2.45 8.11 -1.62
N ASP A 46 1.77 8.78 -0.70
CA ASP A 46 2.11 8.76 0.72
C ASP A 46 2.09 7.35 1.30
N ALA A 47 1.08 6.55 0.94
CA ALA A 47 1.01 5.16 1.35
C ALA A 47 2.20 4.36 0.77
N MET A 48 2.58 4.56 -0.49
CA MET A 48 3.73 3.87 -1.08
C MET A 48 5.06 4.27 -0.42
N ILE A 49 5.25 5.54 -0.06
CA ILE A 49 6.43 6.01 0.65
C ILE A 49 6.53 5.34 2.03
N ARG A 50 5.43 5.31 2.80
CA ARG A 50 5.39 4.61 4.11
C ARG A 50 5.69 3.13 3.96
N LEU A 51 5.12 2.49 2.93
CA LEU A 51 5.35 1.07 2.66
C LEU A 51 6.83 0.82 2.42
N TYR A 52 7.43 1.57 1.49
CA TYR A 52 8.85 1.46 1.15
C TYR A 52 9.74 1.67 2.38
N SER A 53 9.52 2.75 3.12
CA SER A 53 10.28 3.06 4.34
C SER A 53 10.19 1.95 5.39
N SER A 54 9.02 1.35 5.59
CA SER A 54 8.83 0.25 6.55
C SER A 54 9.47 -1.07 6.12
N ILE A 55 9.66 -1.29 4.81
CA ILE A 55 10.21 -2.54 4.24
C ILE A 55 11.73 -2.43 4.04
N LYS A 56 12.23 -1.24 3.69
CA LYS A 56 13.63 -0.99 3.35
C LYS A 56 14.64 -1.59 4.35
N PRO A 57 14.50 -1.43 5.68
CA PRO A 57 15.45 -1.99 6.65
C PRO A 57 15.57 -3.51 6.64
N TYR A 58 14.56 -4.20 6.12
CA TYR A 58 14.52 -5.67 6.04
C TYR A 58 15.05 -6.17 4.69
N VAL A 59 14.86 -5.40 3.60
CA VAL A 59 15.39 -5.74 2.26
C VAL A 59 16.89 -5.51 2.20
N ASP A 60 17.41 -4.43 2.80
CA ASP A 60 18.85 -4.15 2.82
C ASP A 60 19.68 -5.20 3.60
N LYS A 61 19.02 -6.11 4.33
CA LYS A 61 19.64 -7.18 5.13
C LYS A 61 19.63 -8.56 4.45
N ILE A 62 19.05 -8.66 3.25
CA ILE A 62 18.95 -9.88 2.44
C ILE A 62 20.02 -9.83 1.36
#